data_AF-A0A3L7DVF4-F1
#
_entry.id   AF-A0A3L7DVF4-F1
#
_cell.length_a   1.000
_cell.length_b   1.000
_cell.length_c   1.000
_cell.angle_alpha   90.00
_cell.angle_beta   90.00
_cell.angle_gamma   90.00
#
_symmetry.space_group_name_H-M   'P 1'
#
loop_
_entity.id
_entity.type
_entity.pdbx_description
1 polymer ?
#
loop_
_entity_poly.entity_id
_entity_poly.type
_entity_poly.pdbx_seq_one_letter_code
_entity_poly.pdbx_strand_id
1 'polypeptide(L)' 'MNSKEAAATLGYAEKTLRESRVTGTLAGVTTPAYIKRGHRVIYDEEDLLEWTAQFRKITNTSQSSIDLK' A
#
# COMPACT_ATOMS: atom_id res chain seq x y z
N MET A 1 2.05 4.56 -12.76
CA MET A 1 3.35 4.18 -12.14
C MET A 1 3.57 2.66 -12.26
N ASN A 2 4.82 2.23 -12.43
CA ASN A 2 5.18 0.80 -12.37
C ASN A 2 5.33 0.32 -10.91
N SER A 3 5.57 -0.98 -10.69
CA SER A 3 5.66 -1.54 -9.33
C SER A 3 6.83 -0.96 -8.50
N LYS A 4 7.95 -0.65 -9.15
CA LYS A 4 9.13 -0.08 -8.49
C LYS A 4 8.87 1.36 -8.03
N GLU A 5 8.27 2.17 -8.90
CA GLU A 5 7.87 3.54 -8.59
C GLU A 5 6.83 3.58 -7.48
N ALA A 6 5.76 2.79 -7.60
CA ALA A 6 4.72 2.71 -6.58
C ALA A 6 5.26 2.29 -5.21
N ALA A 7 6.16 1.31 -5.18
CA ALA A 7 6.80 0.86 -3.94
C ALA A 7 7.67 1.98 -3.33
N ALA A 8 8.40 2.73 -4.15
CA ALA A 8 9.16 3.88 -3.69
C ALA A 8 8.26 4.98 -3.10
N THR A 9 7.13 5.28 -3.74
CA THR A 9 6.13 6.24 -3.22
C THR A 9 5.59 5.82 -1.86
N LEU A 10 5.32 4.52 -1.66
CA LEU A 10 4.80 3.99 -0.41
C LEU A 10 5.88 3.70 0.65
N GLY A 11 7.17 3.82 0.32
CA GLY A 11 8.27 3.50 1.24
C GLY A 11 8.49 2.00 1.48
N TYR A 12 8.09 1.13 0.54
CA TYR A 12 8.31 -0.32 0.61
C TYR A 12 9.31 -0.82 -0.44
N ALA A 13 9.81 -2.04 -0.23
CA ALA A 13 10.51 -2.77 -1.29
C ALA A 13 9.51 -3.21 -2.38
N GLU A 14 9.93 -3.18 -3.65
CA GLU A 14 9.10 -3.64 -4.78
C GLU A 14 8.60 -5.08 -4.57
N LYS A 15 9.45 -5.94 -3.99
CA LYS A 15 9.09 -7.33 -3.64
C LYS A 15 7.89 -7.38 -2.70
N THR A 16 7.87 -6.55 -1.66
CA THR A 16 6.77 -6.49 -0.68
C THR A 16 5.47 -6.04 -1.34
N LEU A 17 5.51 -5.01 -2.20
CA LEU A 17 4.33 -4.58 -2.94
C LEU A 17 3.86 -5.63 -3.96
N ARG A 18 4.78 -6.42 -4.54
CA ARG A 18 4.40 -7.53 -5.41
C ARG A 18 3.73 -8.67 -4.63
N GLU A 19 4.27 -8.99 -3.46
CA GLU A 19 3.71 -10.01 -2.56
C GLU A 19 2.33 -9.60 -2.04
N SER A 20 2.12 -8.32 -1.72
CA SER A 20 0.83 -7.82 -1.24
C SER A 20 -0.31 -8.01 -2.25
N ARG A 21 -0.01 -7.98 -3.56
CA ARG A 21 -1.00 -8.30 -4.61
C ARG A 21 -1.46 -9.76 -4.58
N VAL A 22 -0.62 -10.65 -4.07
CA VAL A 22 -0.92 -12.09 -3.95
C VAL A 22 -1.63 -12.36 -2.63
N THR A 23 -1.15 -11.76 -1.53
CA THR A 23 -1.75 -11.94 -0.20
C THR A 23 -3.04 -11.15 0.00
N GLY A 24 -3.27 -10.13 -0.84
CA GLY A 24 -4.39 -9.19 -0.71
C GLY A 24 -4.19 -8.13 0.37
N THR A 25 -3.07 -8.15 1.09
CA THR A 25 -2.82 -7.29 2.26
C THR A 25 -1.44 -6.63 2.22
N LEU A 26 -1.40 -5.37 2.63
CA LEU A 26 -0.17 -4.59 2.84
C LEU A 26 -0.31 -3.83 4.15
N ALA A 27 0.70 -3.88 5.02
CA ALA A 27 0.67 -3.22 6.34
C ALA A 27 -0.55 -3.59 7.22
N GLY A 28 -1.10 -4.79 7.05
CA GLY A 28 -2.25 -5.27 7.82
C GLY A 28 -3.62 -4.81 7.30
N VAL A 29 -3.67 -4.04 6.21
CA VAL A 29 -4.91 -3.62 5.53
C VAL A 29 -4.95 -4.13 4.10
N THR A 30 -6.09 -3.99 3.42
CA THR A 30 -6.24 -4.37 2.00
C THR A 30 -5.15 -3.70 1.15
N THR A 31 -4.51 -4.46 0.26
CA THR A 31 -3.47 -3.93 -0.65
C THR A 31 -4.01 -2.79 -1.52
N PRO A 32 -3.21 -1.78 -1.89
CA PRO A 32 -3.65 -0.70 -2.77
C PRO A 32 -4.14 -1.23 -4.12
N ALA A 33 -5.12 -0.52 -4.69
CA ALA A 33 -5.67 -0.83 -6.00
C ALA A 33 -4.60 -0.72 -7.10
N TYR A 34 -4.77 -1.51 -8.15
CA TYR A 34 -3.92 -1.46 -9.32
C TYR A 34 -4.71 -1.88 -10.56
N ILE A 35 -4.28 -1.37 -11.71
CA ILE A 35 -4.83 -1.75 -13.01
C ILE A 35 -3.98 -2.86 -13.60
N LYS A 36 -4.61 -4.01 -13.83
CA LYS A 36 -4.01 -5.12 -14.58
C LYS A 36 -4.21 -4.90 -16.07
N ARG A 37 -3.12 -4.63 -16.81
CA ARG A 37 -3.12 -4.52 -18.28
C ARG A 37 -2.30 -5.65 -18.88
N GLY A 38 -2.93 -6.81 -19.05
CA GLY A 38 -2.25 -8.05 -19.47
C GLY A 38 -1.16 -8.43 -18.47
N HIS A 39 0.09 -8.53 -18.93
CA HIS A 39 1.22 -8.82 -18.04
C HIS A 39 1.65 -7.62 -17.19
N ARG A 40 1.27 -6.39 -17.56
CA ARG A 40 1.67 -5.17 -16.85
C ARG A 40 0.75 -4.89 -15.67
N VAL A 41 1.34 -4.38 -14.60
CA VAL A 41 0.62 -3.83 -13.45
C VAL A 41 0.96 -2.35 -13.37
N ILE A 42 -0.08 -1.52 -13.34
CA ILE A 42 0.03 -0.07 -13.28
C ILE A 42 -0.71 0.39 -12.03
N TYR A 43 -0.08 1.28 -11.27
CA TYR A 43 -0.68 2.00 -10.17
C TYR A 43 -0.96 3.42 -10.60
N ASP A 44 -2.14 3.93 -10.24
CA ASP A 44 -2.42 5.36 -10.32
C ASP A 44 -1.98 6.01 -9.01
N GLU A 45 -1.40 7.21 -9.12
CA GLU A 45 -0.83 7.89 -7.96
C GLU A 45 -1.91 8.27 -6.93
N GLU A 46 -3.10 8.65 -7.42
CA GLU A 46 -4.27 8.96 -6.60
C GLU A 46 -4.69 7.78 -5.73
N ASP A 47 -4.74 6.57 -6.29
CA ASP A 47 -5.07 5.34 -5.56
C ASP A 47 -4.05 5.05 -4.45
N LEU A 48 -2.76 5.30 -4.72
CA LEU A 48 -1.69 5.12 -3.72
C LEU A 48 -1.83 6.14 -2.58
N LEU A 49 -2.12 7.40 -2.92
CA LEU A 49 -2.33 8.46 -1.94
C LEU A 49 -3.57 8.21 -1.09
N GLU A 50 -4.69 7.83 -1.71
CA GLU A 50 -5.92 7.46 -1.01
C GLU A 50 -5.67 6.27 -0.07
N TRP A 51 -4.95 5.25 -0.53
CA TRP A 51 -4.57 4.13 0.31
C TRP A 51 -3.71 4.55 1.50
N THR A 52 -2.77 5.50 1.34
CA THR A 52 -1.99 6.02 2.49
C THR A 52 -2.82 6.88 3.44
N ALA A 53 -3.88 7.53 2.95
CA ALA A 53 -4.71 8.42 3.75
C ALA A 53 -5.53 7.68 4.84
N GLN A 54 -5.73 6.37 4.70
CA GLN A 54 -6.43 5.56 5.70
C GLN A 54 -5.64 5.41 7.02
N PHE A 55 -4.30 5.60 6.99
CA PHE A 55 -3.47 5.43 8.16
C PHE A 55 -3.52 6.67 9.06
N ARG A 56 -3.84 6.44 10.34
CA ARG A 56 -3.80 7.51 11.34
C ARG A 56 -2.37 7.95 11.60
N LYS A 57 -2.13 9.27 11.57
CA LYS A 57 -0.88 9.85 12.06
C LYS A 57 -0.81 9.70 13.58
N ILE A 58 0.20 8.98 14.05
CA ILE A 58 0.54 8.85 15.47
C ILE A 58 1.81 9.66 15.74
N THR A 59 1.86 10.38 16.85
CA THR A 59 3.02 11.20 17.24
C THR A 59 3.96 10.46 18.19
N ASN A 60 3.49 9.38 18.83
CA ASN A 60 4.33 8.49 19.61
C ASN A 60 3.86 7.03 19.53
N THR A 61 4.74 6.11 19.89
CA THR A 61 4.48 4.66 19.83
C THR A 61 3.36 4.23 20.79
N SER A 62 3.20 4.88 21.95
CA SER A 62 2.15 4.54 22.91
C SER A 62 0.73 4.78 22.39
N GLN A 63 0.56 5.64 21.38
CA GLN A 63 -0.72 5.90 20.71
C GLN A 63 -1.12 4.81 19.69
N SER A 64 -0.24 3.85 19.36
CA SER A 64 -0.49 2.85 18.31
C SER A 64 -1.40 1.69 18.72
N SER A 65 -2.03 1.73 19.90
CA SER A 65 -3.00 0.72 20.32
C SER A 65 -4.25 0.80 19.42
N ILE A 66 -4.42 -0.18 18.52
CA ILE A 66 -5.53 -0.24 17.58
C ILE A 66 -6.70 -1.00 18.23
N ASP A 67 -7.84 -0.33 18.39
CA ASP A 67 -9.16 -0.97 18.46
C ASP A 67 -9.45 -1.63 17.10
N LEU A 68 -9.38 -2.96 17.05
CA LEU A 68 -9.91 -3.75 15.93
C LEU A 68 -11.44 -3.76 16.05
N LYS A 69 -12.13 -3.04 15.16
CA LYS A 69 -13.57 -3.21 14.92
C LYS A 69 -13.80 -4.23 13.83
#